data_AF-A0A8H5KRY2-F1
#
_entry.id   AF-A0A8H5KRY2-F1
#
_cell.length_a   1.000
_cell.length_b   1.000
_cell.length_c   1.000
_cell.angle_alpha   90.00
_cell.angle_beta   90.00
_cell.angle_gamma   90.00
#
_symmetry.space_group_name_H-M   'P 1'
#
loop_
_entity.id
_entity.type
_entity.pdbx_description
1 polymer ?
#
loop_
_entity_poly.entity_id
_entity_poly.type
_entity_poly.pdbx_seq_one_letter_code
_entity_poly.pdbx_strand_id
1 'polypeptide(L)'
;MMGLLKAKELLLTGRLVDVDEVLKLGLLTEISDDPKVRALELARQLSELPSVSLASSKTALETTLFHNMKSCLKDEVEVASHCFAQSDAALGYPNFAARKATTARLGHDTKDVAKGNIRDLSTALSSSFDTAAVALAGGLRKVDIAPGDRALAMMENSVEMAYSWMAVDRLGGIWVPINPELKSVTLKGVITSAQPKLAIVDEALLPELHRLTWLIIFFSDVLYCPFPLFHLDATALAIIPALLLGAVAVLSVRFSASKFWDEIRITEATVYNYMGATLAITYKQQPNERDRDHNVRPAWGIPLPSFVQEY
;
A
#
# COMPACT_ATOMS: atom_id res chain seq x y z
N MET A 1 11.69 31.87 -0.22
CA MET A 1 12.12 30.51 0.16
C MET A 1 12.63 30.56 1.59
N MET A 2 12.01 29.84 2.51
CA MET A 2 12.37 29.85 3.93
C MET A 2 13.78 29.28 4.15
N GLY A 3 14.64 30.02 4.85
CA GLY A 3 15.97 29.53 5.22
C GLY A 3 15.94 28.52 6.38
N LEU A 4 16.93 27.63 6.46
CA LEU A 4 17.00 26.52 7.43
C LEU A 4 16.87 26.98 8.90
N LEU A 5 17.44 28.13 9.25
CA LEU A 5 17.37 28.67 10.62
C LEU A 5 15.94 29.07 11.01
N LYS A 6 15.21 29.70 10.08
CA LYS A 6 13.82 30.11 10.32
C LYS A 6 12.88 28.90 10.39
N ALA A 7 13.15 27.88 9.56
CA ALA A 7 12.43 26.60 9.63
C ALA A 7 12.64 25.91 10.99
N LYS A 8 13.88 25.85 11.48
CA LYS A 8 14.20 25.29 12.81
C LYS A 8 13.54 26.07 13.95
N GLU A 9 13.57 27.40 13.90
CA GLU A 9 12.89 28.25 14.89
C GLU A 9 11.39 27.91 14.97
N LEU A 10 10.69 27.82 13.84
CA LEU A 10 9.25 27.52 13.81
C LEU A 10 8.94 26.12 14.34
N LEU A 11 9.70 25.11 13.91
CA LEU A 11 9.50 23.72 14.36
C LEU A 11 9.79 23.52 15.84
N LEU A 12 10.83 24.17 16.37
CA LEU A 12 11.25 24.00 17.76
C LEU A 12 10.42 24.83 18.75
N THR A 13 9.90 25.99 18.33
CA THR A 13 9.11 26.87 19.22
C THR A 13 7.61 26.58 19.16
N GLY A 14 7.12 25.99 18.06
CA GLY A 14 5.69 25.75 17.87
C GLY A 14 4.84 27.02 17.85
N ARG A 15 5.45 28.20 17.65
CA ARG A 15 4.71 29.46 17.65
C ARG A 15 3.73 29.50 16.49
N LEU A 16 2.56 30.09 16.73
CA LEU A 16 1.62 30.40 15.68
C LEU A 16 2.18 31.53 14.80
N VAL A 17 1.97 31.40 13.51
CA VAL A 17 2.37 32.36 12.47
C VAL A 17 1.10 32.84 11.76
N ASP A 18 1.04 34.14 11.48
CA ASP A 18 -0.09 34.71 10.75
C ASP A 18 -0.01 34.41 9.25
N VAL A 19 -1.13 34.60 8.55
CA VAL A 19 -1.29 34.24 7.13
C VAL A 19 -0.31 35.03 6.24
N ASP A 20 -0.04 36.30 6.55
CA ASP A 20 0.86 37.15 5.78
C ASP A 20 2.32 36.72 5.94
N GLU A 21 2.71 36.31 7.15
CA GLU A 21 4.02 35.74 7.45
C GLU A 21 4.21 34.42 6.71
N VAL A 22 3.22 33.53 6.75
CA VAL A 22 3.25 32.23 6.06
C VAL A 22 3.38 32.41 4.54
N LEU A 23 2.68 33.40 3.95
CA LEU A 23 2.81 33.75 2.53
C LEU A 23 4.22 34.27 2.20
N LYS A 24 4.78 35.18 3.00
CA LYS A 24 6.14 35.72 2.81
C LYS A 24 7.22 34.65 2.95
N LEU A 25 7.00 33.68 3.83
CA LEU A 25 7.89 32.55 4.04
C LEU A 25 7.84 31.55 2.86
N GLY A 26 6.81 31.63 2.02
CA GLY A 26 6.57 30.71 0.90
C GLY A 26 6.04 29.35 1.37
N LEU A 27 5.38 29.30 2.53
CA LEU A 27 4.67 28.12 3.03
C LEU A 27 3.26 28.00 2.43
N LEU A 28 2.71 29.13 1.96
CA LEU A 28 1.50 29.19 1.12
C LEU A 28 1.87 29.74 -0.25
N THR A 29 1.18 29.23 -1.27
CA THR A 29 1.34 29.71 -2.65
C THR A 29 0.47 30.95 -2.91
N GLU A 30 -0.75 30.96 -2.38
CA GLU A 30 -1.71 32.07 -2.53
C GLU A 30 -2.75 32.04 -1.41
N ILE A 31 -3.47 33.15 -1.22
CA ILE A 31 -4.61 33.30 -0.30
C ILE A 31 -5.84 33.57 -1.18
N SER A 32 -6.96 32.92 -0.89
CA SER A 32 -8.22 33.09 -1.64
C SER A 32 -9.41 33.16 -0.69
N ASP A 33 -10.35 34.06 -0.99
CA ASP A 33 -11.62 34.20 -0.25
C ASP A 33 -12.55 32.99 -0.46
N ASP A 34 -12.41 32.28 -1.59
CA ASP A 34 -13.08 31.00 -1.87
C ASP A 34 -12.06 29.93 -2.28
N PRO A 35 -11.39 29.29 -1.29
CA PRO A 35 -10.30 28.36 -1.55
C PRO A 35 -10.76 27.11 -2.31
N LYS A 36 -12.04 26.73 -2.20
CA LYS A 36 -12.59 25.56 -2.88
C LYS A 36 -12.73 25.83 -4.37
N VAL A 37 -13.31 26.96 -4.74
CA VAL A 37 -13.42 27.36 -6.15
C VAL A 37 -12.03 27.51 -6.76
N ARG A 38 -11.12 28.14 -6.04
CA ARG A 38 -9.75 28.34 -6.53
C ARG A 38 -8.98 27.04 -6.74
N ALA A 39 -9.12 26.08 -5.81
CA ALA A 39 -8.51 24.76 -5.96
C ALA A 39 -9.05 23.99 -7.18
N LEU A 40 -10.35 24.10 -7.47
CA LEU A 40 -10.97 23.48 -8.65
C LEU A 40 -10.48 24.12 -9.95
N GLU A 41 -10.28 25.45 -9.96
CA GLU A 41 -9.72 26.15 -11.11
C GLU A 41 -8.28 25.70 -11.39
N LEU A 42 -7.45 25.60 -10.35
CA LEU A 42 -6.09 25.05 -10.42
C LEU A 42 -6.08 23.61 -10.94
N ALA A 43 -6.97 22.76 -10.42
CA ALA A 43 -7.10 21.39 -10.90
C ALA A 43 -7.46 21.34 -12.39
N ARG A 44 -8.37 22.21 -12.85
CA ARG A 44 -8.74 22.33 -14.26
C ARG A 44 -7.54 22.76 -15.11
N GLN A 45 -6.81 23.80 -14.69
CA GLN A 45 -5.61 24.27 -15.38
C GLN A 45 -4.54 23.17 -15.49
N LEU A 46 -4.30 22.42 -14.41
CA LEU A 46 -3.35 21.29 -14.42
C LEU A 46 -3.82 20.13 -15.30
N SER A 47 -5.14 19.91 -15.41
CA SER A 47 -5.70 18.84 -16.25
C SER A 47 -5.57 19.09 -17.76
N GLU A 48 -5.42 20.35 -18.18
CA GLU A 48 -5.21 20.73 -19.59
C GLU A 48 -3.75 20.52 -20.04
N LEU A 49 -2.84 20.32 -19.10
CA LEU A 49 -1.42 20.12 -19.36
C LEU A 49 -1.10 18.63 -19.66
N PRO A 50 -0.01 18.33 -20.40
CA PRO A 50 0.37 16.96 -20.71
C PRO A 50 0.66 16.13 -19.43
N SER A 51 -0.24 15.20 -19.12
CA SER A 51 -0.25 14.43 -17.87
C SER A 51 1.06 13.68 -17.60
N VAL A 52 1.67 13.07 -18.62
CA VAL A 52 2.93 12.33 -18.52
C VAL A 52 4.10 13.26 -18.16
N SER A 53 4.15 14.46 -18.74
CA SER A 53 5.19 15.44 -18.49
C SER A 53 5.08 16.04 -17.09
N LEU A 54 3.85 16.35 -16.66
CA LEU A 54 3.57 16.80 -15.30
C LEU A 54 3.92 15.74 -14.26
N ALA A 55 3.52 14.48 -14.48
CA ALA A 55 3.82 13.39 -13.57
C ALA A 55 5.32 13.14 -13.43
N SER A 56 6.06 13.22 -14.55
CA SER A 56 7.52 13.07 -14.55
C SER A 56 8.21 14.23 -13.83
N SER A 57 7.75 15.47 -14.05
CA SER A 57 8.26 16.67 -13.40
C SER A 57 8.01 16.65 -11.88
N LYS A 58 6.81 16.23 -11.47
CA LYS A 58 6.47 16.04 -10.06
C LYS A 58 7.37 14.99 -9.40
N THR A 59 7.51 13.83 -10.05
CA THR A 59 8.35 12.73 -9.53
C THR A 59 9.81 13.16 -9.42
N ALA A 60 10.34 13.89 -10.40
CA ALA A 60 11.71 14.40 -10.37
C ALA A 60 11.92 15.40 -9.21
N LEU A 61 10.97 16.30 -8.99
CA LEU A 61 11.01 17.24 -7.85
C LEU A 61 10.97 16.50 -6.51
N GLU A 62 10.05 15.56 -6.34
CA GLU A 62 9.91 14.77 -5.11
C GLU A 62 11.18 13.95 -4.83
N THR A 63 11.74 13.31 -5.85
CA THR A 63 12.94 12.47 -5.72
C THR A 63 14.20 13.30 -5.44
N THR A 64 14.26 14.54 -5.92
CA THR A 64 15.41 15.43 -5.74
C THR A 64 15.37 16.19 -4.40
N LEU A 65 14.18 16.52 -3.91
CA LEU A 65 13.99 17.36 -2.73
C LEU A 65 13.83 16.57 -1.42
N PHE A 66 13.29 15.35 -1.47
CA PHE A 66 13.13 14.51 -0.30
C PHE A 66 14.21 13.43 -0.28
N HIS A 67 14.82 13.20 0.89
CA HIS A 67 15.76 12.08 1.06
C HIS A 67 15.06 10.79 0.62
N ASN A 68 15.80 9.85 0.02
CA ASN A 68 15.22 8.56 -0.35
C ASN A 68 14.55 7.93 0.88
N MET A 69 13.41 7.27 0.69
CA MET A 69 12.57 6.72 1.77
C MET A 69 13.38 5.92 2.82
N LYS A 70 14.42 5.22 2.36
CA LYS A 70 15.32 4.44 3.22
C LYS A 70 16.10 5.32 4.21
N SER A 71 16.57 6.50 3.80
CA SER A 71 17.22 7.47 4.69
C SER A 71 16.22 8.05 5.69
N CYS A 72 15.03 8.45 5.24
CA CYS A 72 13.99 8.98 6.13
C CYS A 72 13.59 7.97 7.21
N LEU A 73 13.37 6.72 6.83
CA LEU A 73 13.03 5.64 7.77
C LEU A 73 14.18 5.35 8.75
N LYS A 74 15.43 5.43 8.28
CA LYS A 74 16.60 5.25 9.14
C LYS A 74 16.70 6.39 10.16
N ASP A 75 16.56 7.64 9.70
CA ASP A 75 16.58 8.81 10.56
C ASP A 75 15.41 8.78 11.57
N GLU A 76 14.23 8.33 11.14
CA GLU A 76 13.07 8.16 12.03
C GLU A 76 13.30 7.12 13.12
N VAL A 77 13.87 5.96 12.77
CA VAL A 77 14.25 4.93 13.75
C VAL A 77 15.31 5.45 14.73
N GLU A 78 16.33 6.15 14.23
CA GLU A 78 17.40 6.71 15.06
C GLU A 78 16.88 7.82 16.00
N VAL A 79 16.06 8.73 15.49
CA VAL A 79 15.44 9.82 16.27
C VAL A 79 14.46 9.26 17.30
N ALA A 80 13.58 8.33 16.92
CA ALA A 80 12.64 7.71 17.85
C ALA A 80 13.38 6.98 18.97
N SER A 81 14.38 6.15 18.63
CA SER A 81 15.20 5.43 19.61
C SER A 81 15.92 6.39 20.56
N HIS A 82 16.47 7.48 20.04
CA HIS A 82 17.12 8.51 20.85
C HIS A 82 16.13 9.21 21.79
N CYS A 83 14.94 9.58 21.30
CA CYS A 83 13.88 10.22 22.10
C CYS A 83 13.41 9.32 23.25
N PHE A 84 13.16 8.03 23.01
CA PHE A 84 12.71 7.09 24.03
C PHE A 84 13.81 6.70 25.03
N ALA A 85 15.08 6.87 24.67
CA ALA A 85 16.22 6.63 25.56
C ALA A 85 16.52 7.80 26.51
N GLN A 86 15.90 8.98 26.33
CA GLN A 86 16.16 10.13 27.21
C GLN A 86 15.47 10.00 28.57
N SER A 87 16.09 10.59 29.61
CA SER A 87 15.48 10.71 30.94
C SER A 87 14.12 11.42 30.91
N ASP A 88 13.92 12.33 29.96
CA ASP A 88 12.69 13.09 29.80
C ASP A 88 11.52 12.23 29.31
N ALA A 89 11.80 11.16 28.54
CA ALA A 89 10.78 10.18 28.18
C ALA A 89 10.24 9.45 29.42
N ALA A 90 11.09 9.21 30.43
CA ALA A 90 10.68 8.65 31.70
C ALA A 90 9.81 9.62 32.53
N LEU A 91 9.89 10.92 32.27
CA LEU A 91 9.00 11.94 32.84
C LEU A 91 7.67 12.07 32.08
N GLY A 92 7.58 11.55 30.86
CA GLY A 92 6.36 11.61 30.03
C GLY A 92 5.17 10.92 30.70
N TYR A 93 5.36 9.70 31.21
CA TYR A 93 4.32 8.95 31.93
C TYR A 93 3.89 9.62 33.24
N PRO A 94 4.81 9.99 34.16
CA PRO A 94 4.49 10.75 35.37
C PRO A 94 3.77 12.08 35.09
N ASN A 95 4.23 12.85 34.10
CA ASN A 95 3.63 14.14 33.76
C ASN A 95 2.25 13.99 33.13
N PHE A 96 2.06 12.96 32.30
CA PHE A 96 0.74 12.61 31.75
C PHE A 96 -0.21 12.15 32.86
N ALA A 97 0.26 11.33 33.80
CA ALA A 97 -0.51 10.86 34.95
C ALA A 97 -0.80 11.98 35.98
N ALA A 98 0.09 12.97 36.10
CA ALA A 98 -0.06 14.12 37.00
C ALA A 98 -0.95 15.24 36.43
N ARG A 99 -1.25 15.24 35.12
CA ARG A 99 -2.34 16.06 34.58
C ARG A 99 -3.61 15.60 35.28
N LYS A 100 -4.20 16.48 36.10
CA LYS A 100 -5.38 16.22 36.95
C LYS A 100 -6.28 15.18 36.28
N ALA A 101 -6.16 13.94 36.74
CA ALA A 101 -7.17 12.94 36.51
C ALA A 101 -8.43 13.52 37.16
N THR A 102 -9.38 13.97 36.36
CA THR A 102 -10.78 13.95 36.77
C THR A 102 -10.97 12.55 37.31
N THR A 103 -11.28 12.41 38.61
CA THR A 103 -11.42 11.13 39.31
C THR A 103 -12.38 10.25 38.52
N ALA A 104 -11.82 9.46 37.62
CA ALA A 104 -12.54 8.51 36.81
C ALA A 104 -12.86 7.38 37.77
N ARG A 105 -14.15 7.26 38.06
CA ARG A 105 -14.70 6.10 38.75
C ARG A 105 -14.12 4.85 38.09
N LEU A 106 -13.71 3.88 38.89
CA LEU A 106 -13.60 2.49 38.46
C LEU A 106 -15.00 2.10 37.94
N GLY A 107 -15.16 2.10 36.62
CA GLY A 107 -16.43 1.97 35.92
C GLY A 107 -16.49 2.88 34.70
N HIS A 108 -16.34 2.32 33.50
CA HIS A 108 -16.44 3.04 32.23
C HIS A 108 -17.83 3.68 32.08
N ASP A 109 -17.90 5.00 31.86
CA ASP A 109 -19.17 5.67 31.51
C ASP A 109 -19.47 5.44 30.02
N THR A 110 -20.37 4.50 29.72
CA THR A 110 -20.71 4.05 28.36
C THR A 110 -21.68 4.98 27.62
N LYS A 111 -21.99 6.16 28.17
CA LYS A 111 -22.98 7.09 27.58
C LYS A 111 -22.62 7.59 26.18
N ASP A 112 -21.33 7.69 25.85
CA ASP A 112 -20.88 8.07 24.50
C ASP A 112 -20.69 6.88 23.54
N VAL A 113 -20.73 5.63 24.04
CA VAL A 113 -20.78 4.42 23.21
C VAL A 113 -22.08 4.39 22.39
N ALA A 114 -23.18 4.87 22.97
CA ALA A 114 -24.47 5.00 22.30
C ALA A 114 -24.48 6.01 21.14
N LYS A 115 -23.49 6.90 21.05
CA LYS A 115 -23.36 7.89 19.96
C LYS A 115 -22.50 7.41 18.78
N GLY A 116 -22.03 6.16 18.80
CA GLY A 116 -21.33 5.53 17.67
C GLY A 116 -19.88 5.97 17.43
N ASN A 117 -19.38 6.98 18.15
CA ASN A 117 -18.03 7.52 17.98
C ASN A 117 -16.94 6.79 18.79
N ILE A 118 -17.34 5.91 19.72
CA ILE A 118 -16.42 5.14 20.58
C ILE A 118 -16.84 3.68 20.54
N ARG A 119 -15.95 2.79 20.09
CA ARG A 119 -16.14 1.34 20.16
C ARG A 119 -15.63 0.83 21.51
N ASP A 120 -16.56 0.45 22.40
CA ASP A 120 -16.20 -0.16 23.69
C ASP A 120 -15.76 -1.61 23.48
N LEU A 121 -14.47 -1.86 23.69
CA LEU A 121 -13.87 -3.19 23.55
C LEU A 121 -14.00 -4.03 24.84
N SER A 122 -14.46 -3.45 25.96
CA SER A 122 -14.46 -4.13 27.26
C SER A 122 -15.37 -5.37 27.32
N THR A 123 -16.48 -5.36 26.59
CA THR A 123 -17.39 -6.51 26.46
C THR A 123 -16.90 -7.52 25.42
N ALA A 124 -16.23 -7.05 24.36
CA ALA A 124 -15.73 -7.87 23.26
C ALA A 124 -14.40 -8.60 23.59
N LEU A 125 -13.60 -8.05 24.51
CA LEU A 125 -12.36 -8.63 25.06
C LEU A 125 -12.60 -9.75 26.10
N SER A 126 -13.85 -10.18 26.28
CA SER A 126 -14.22 -11.32 27.13
C SER A 126 -13.81 -12.66 26.47
N SER A 127 -14.28 -13.81 27.00
CA SER A 127 -13.97 -15.15 26.48
C SER A 127 -14.23 -15.36 24.98
N SER A 128 -14.99 -14.48 24.33
CA SER A 128 -15.20 -14.45 22.89
C SER A 128 -13.97 -14.04 22.08
N PHE A 129 -13.09 -13.19 22.64
CA PHE A 129 -11.93 -12.67 21.91
C PHE A 129 -10.94 -13.77 21.53
N ASP A 130 -10.59 -14.61 22.51
CA ASP A 130 -9.66 -15.72 22.28
C ASP A 130 -10.25 -16.73 21.30
N THR A 131 -11.54 -17.02 21.45
CA THR A 131 -12.30 -17.88 20.53
C THR A 131 -12.26 -17.34 19.11
N ALA A 132 -12.47 -16.03 18.92
CA ALA A 132 -12.41 -15.39 17.61
C ALA A 132 -11.00 -15.40 17.02
N ALA A 133 -9.97 -15.10 17.83
CA ALA A 133 -8.57 -15.16 17.40
C ALA A 133 -8.16 -16.58 16.97
N VAL A 134 -8.56 -17.60 17.74
CA VAL A 134 -8.31 -19.01 17.41
C VAL A 134 -9.05 -19.44 16.14
N ALA A 135 -10.32 -19.04 15.99
CA ALA A 135 -11.09 -19.34 14.80
C ALA A 135 -10.48 -18.70 13.55
N LEU A 136 -10.08 -17.43 13.63
CA LEU A 136 -9.40 -16.75 12.54
C LEU A 136 -8.04 -17.38 12.24
N ALA A 137 -7.23 -17.72 13.24
CA ALA A 137 -5.97 -18.43 13.04
C ALA A 137 -6.18 -19.78 12.32
N GLY A 138 -7.24 -20.51 12.67
CA GLY A 138 -7.63 -21.74 11.98
C GLY A 138 -7.98 -21.50 10.49
N GLY A 139 -8.65 -20.39 10.19
CA GLY A 139 -8.91 -19.96 8.81
C GLY A 139 -7.64 -19.54 8.06
N LEU A 140 -6.80 -18.71 8.68
CA LEU A 140 -5.53 -18.23 8.12
C LEU A 140 -4.57 -19.38 7.80
N ARG A 141 -4.53 -20.41 8.65
CA ARG A 141 -3.75 -21.63 8.39
C ARG A 141 -4.24 -22.40 7.16
N LYS A 142 -5.54 -22.41 6.88
CA LYS A 142 -6.11 -23.07 5.68
C LYS A 142 -5.75 -22.34 4.39
N VAL A 143 -5.48 -21.05 4.45
CA VAL A 143 -4.95 -20.24 3.33
C VAL A 143 -3.42 -20.13 3.38
N ASP A 144 -2.77 -21.09 4.04
CA ASP A 144 -1.33 -21.30 4.06
C ASP A 144 -0.51 -20.17 4.72
N ILE A 145 -1.05 -19.45 5.71
CA ILE A 145 -0.21 -18.59 6.56
C ILE A 145 0.68 -19.46 7.45
N ALA A 146 1.99 -19.33 7.27
CA ALA A 146 3.02 -20.05 7.99
C ALA A 146 3.97 -19.09 8.76
N PRO A 147 4.83 -19.61 9.66
CA PRO A 147 5.81 -18.80 10.34
C PRO A 147 6.68 -17.97 9.38
N GLY A 148 6.75 -16.65 9.61
CA GLY A 148 7.48 -15.71 8.77
C GLY A 148 6.68 -15.09 7.62
N ASP A 149 5.49 -15.62 7.30
CA ASP A 149 4.60 -15.01 6.30
C ASP A 149 4.02 -13.70 6.82
N ARG A 150 3.91 -12.70 5.93
CA ARG A 150 3.37 -11.38 6.26
C ARG A 150 1.90 -11.30 5.91
N ALA A 151 1.07 -10.99 6.90
CA ALA A 151 -0.36 -10.73 6.73
C ALA A 151 -0.63 -9.24 6.94
N LEU A 152 -0.98 -8.56 5.85
CA LEU A 152 -1.34 -7.14 5.85
C LEU A 152 -2.70 -6.95 6.52
N ALA A 153 -2.83 -5.96 7.39
CA ALA A 153 -4.09 -5.53 7.97
C ALA A 153 -4.36 -4.06 7.64
N MET A 154 -5.38 -3.80 6.84
CA MET A 154 -5.84 -2.45 6.49
C MET A 154 -7.29 -2.31 6.93
N MET A 155 -7.46 -1.92 8.19
CA MET A 155 -8.74 -1.91 8.89
C MET A 155 -8.84 -0.65 9.75
N GLU A 156 -10.06 -0.17 9.94
CA GLU A 156 -10.36 0.82 10.97
C GLU A 156 -10.25 0.18 12.37
N ASN A 157 -10.03 1.03 13.38
CA ASN A 157 -9.94 0.59 14.76
C ASN A 157 -11.17 -0.24 15.16
N SER A 158 -10.94 -1.50 15.49
CA SER A 158 -11.99 -2.51 15.68
C SER A 158 -11.50 -3.66 16.58
N VAL A 159 -12.42 -4.43 17.18
CA VAL A 159 -12.01 -5.64 17.92
C VAL A 159 -11.49 -6.70 16.95
N GLU A 160 -12.00 -6.65 15.73
CA GLU A 160 -11.62 -7.46 14.59
C GLU A 160 -10.18 -7.25 14.19
N MET A 161 -9.74 -5.99 14.12
CA MET A 161 -8.34 -5.64 13.92
C MET A 161 -7.48 -6.21 15.06
N ALA A 162 -7.92 -6.09 16.31
CA ALA A 162 -7.19 -6.60 17.47
C ALA A 162 -7.04 -8.12 17.48
N TYR A 163 -8.11 -8.88 17.21
CA TYR A 163 -7.98 -10.35 17.14
C TYR A 163 -7.28 -10.82 15.86
N SER A 164 -7.26 -10.01 14.77
CA SER A 164 -6.48 -10.32 13.57
C SER A 164 -4.99 -10.37 13.84
N TRP A 165 -4.49 -9.44 14.65
CA TRP A 165 -3.12 -9.42 15.13
C TRP A 165 -2.80 -10.70 15.90
N MET A 166 -3.62 -11.02 16.91
CA MET A 166 -3.43 -12.23 17.73
C MET A 166 -3.51 -13.51 16.91
N ALA A 167 -4.40 -13.57 15.91
CA ALA A 167 -4.55 -14.73 15.04
C ALA A 167 -3.30 -14.98 14.18
N VAL A 168 -2.70 -13.91 13.63
CA VAL A 168 -1.47 -13.99 12.82
C VAL A 168 -0.28 -14.39 13.70
N ASP A 169 -0.11 -13.75 14.85
CA ASP A 169 0.97 -14.05 15.79
C ASP A 169 0.93 -15.50 16.28
N ARG A 170 -0.27 -16.05 16.53
CA ARG A 170 -0.47 -17.46 16.92
C ARG A 170 0.06 -18.46 15.89
N LEU A 171 0.12 -18.09 14.61
CA LEU A 171 0.66 -18.91 13.54
C LEU A 171 2.17 -18.70 13.32
N GLY A 172 2.79 -17.78 14.08
CA GLY A 172 4.15 -17.31 13.83
C GLY A 172 4.26 -16.38 12.62
N GLY A 173 3.14 -15.92 12.07
CA GLY A 173 3.11 -14.94 11.00
C GLY A 173 3.50 -13.54 11.50
N ILE A 174 3.74 -12.64 10.56
CA ILE A 174 4.09 -11.24 10.83
C ILE A 174 2.87 -10.40 10.49
N TRP A 175 2.25 -9.79 11.50
CA TRP A 175 1.13 -8.87 11.30
C TRP A 175 1.64 -7.50 10.84
N VAL A 176 1.12 -7.01 9.72
CA VAL A 176 1.57 -5.75 9.08
C VAL A 176 0.40 -4.76 9.04
N PRO A 177 0.23 -3.90 10.06
CA PRO A 177 -0.82 -2.89 10.05
C PRO A 177 -0.48 -1.75 9.09
N ILE A 178 -1.47 -1.33 8.30
CA ILE A 178 -1.35 -0.20 7.38
C ILE A 178 -2.44 0.81 7.68
N ASN A 179 -2.08 2.09 7.71
CA ASN A 179 -3.00 3.19 7.87
C ASN A 179 -4.05 3.20 6.73
N PRO A 180 -5.37 3.10 7.04
CA PRO A 180 -6.46 3.15 6.07
C PRO A 180 -6.48 4.40 5.17
N GLU A 181 -5.90 5.50 5.63
CA GLU A 181 -5.84 6.77 4.91
C GLU A 181 -4.79 6.80 3.80
N LEU A 182 -3.87 5.82 3.74
CA LEU A 182 -2.89 5.76 2.65
C LEU A 182 -3.59 5.42 1.33
N LYS A 183 -3.25 6.16 0.27
CA LYS A 183 -3.81 6.00 -1.09
C LYS A 183 -2.71 5.93 -2.14
N SER A 184 -3.07 5.48 -3.35
CA SER A 184 -2.26 5.62 -4.56
C SER A 184 -0.81 5.14 -4.42
N VAL A 185 0.17 5.98 -4.78
CA VAL A 185 1.61 5.66 -4.84
C VAL A 185 2.19 5.30 -3.47
N THR A 186 1.77 5.99 -2.41
CA THR A 186 2.26 5.72 -1.05
C THR A 186 1.80 4.34 -0.58
N LEU A 187 0.51 4.03 -0.76
CA LEU A 187 -0.03 2.71 -0.44
C LEU A 187 0.66 1.61 -1.24
N LYS A 188 0.87 1.84 -2.55
CA LYS A 188 1.63 0.92 -3.42
C LYS A 188 3.04 0.69 -2.90
N GLY A 189 3.75 1.74 -2.50
CA GLY A 189 5.12 1.65 -1.97
C GLY A 189 5.17 0.79 -0.70
N VAL A 190 4.25 1.02 0.24
CA VAL A 190 4.16 0.23 1.47
C VAL A 190 3.87 -1.24 1.17
N ILE A 191 2.89 -1.55 0.30
CA ILE A 191 2.55 -2.94 -0.06
C ILE A 191 3.73 -3.62 -0.77
N THR A 192 4.40 -2.92 -1.69
CA THR A 192 5.56 -3.44 -2.44
C THR A 192 6.73 -3.75 -1.50
N SER A 193 6.94 -2.90 -0.48
CA SER A 193 7.97 -3.14 0.53
C SER A 193 7.58 -4.24 1.51
N ALA A 194 6.31 -4.31 1.90
CA ALA A 194 5.80 -5.28 2.87
C ALA A 194 5.66 -6.68 2.28
N GLN A 195 5.46 -6.81 0.96
CA GLN A 195 5.33 -8.10 0.25
C GLN A 195 4.44 -9.11 1.01
N PRO A 196 3.19 -8.74 1.34
CA PRO A 196 2.32 -9.59 2.13
C PRO A 196 1.84 -10.79 1.31
N LYS A 197 1.72 -11.95 1.97
CA LYS A 197 1.12 -13.16 1.38
C LYS A 197 -0.41 -13.07 1.33
N LEU A 198 -0.99 -12.33 2.29
CA LEU A 198 -2.43 -12.13 2.45
C LEU A 198 -2.72 -10.71 2.93
N ALA A 199 -3.90 -10.18 2.61
CA ALA A 199 -4.45 -8.96 3.19
C ALA A 199 -5.78 -9.23 3.91
N ILE A 200 -5.93 -8.71 5.13
CA ILE A 200 -7.16 -8.61 5.91
C ILE A 200 -7.59 -7.14 5.84
N VAL A 201 -8.77 -6.89 5.28
CA VAL A 201 -9.16 -5.54 4.83
C VAL A 201 -10.62 -5.30 5.14
N ASP A 202 -10.96 -4.10 5.63
CA ASP A 202 -12.35 -3.69 5.70
C ASP A 202 -12.95 -3.57 4.29
N GLU A 203 -14.17 -4.05 4.10
CA GLU A 203 -14.84 -4.12 2.80
C GLU A 203 -14.83 -2.77 2.06
N ALA A 204 -15.01 -1.66 2.78
CA ALA A 204 -15.01 -0.31 2.24
C ALA A 204 -13.66 0.12 1.62
N LEU A 205 -12.56 -0.51 2.05
CA LEU A 205 -11.19 -0.23 1.59
C LEU A 205 -10.75 -1.17 0.45
N LEU A 206 -11.51 -2.23 0.20
CA LEU A 206 -11.20 -3.23 -0.83
C LEU A 206 -11.03 -2.61 -2.24
N PRO A 207 -11.85 -1.63 -2.69
CA PRO A 207 -11.65 -1.02 -4.01
C PRO A 207 -10.30 -0.30 -4.15
N GLU A 208 -9.81 0.32 -3.07
CA GLU A 208 -8.50 0.99 -3.08
C GLU A 208 -7.37 -0.03 -3.17
N LEU A 209 -7.47 -1.11 -2.41
CA LEU A 209 -6.49 -2.18 -2.47
C LEU A 209 -6.50 -2.90 -3.82
N HIS A 210 -7.68 -3.26 -4.34
CA HIS A 210 -7.84 -3.91 -5.65
C HIS A 210 -7.23 -3.07 -6.78
N ARG A 211 -7.47 -1.75 -6.80
CA ARG A 211 -6.85 -0.87 -7.82
C ARG A 211 -5.33 -1.00 -7.88
N LEU A 212 -4.70 -1.39 -6.77
CA LEU A 212 -3.27 -1.60 -6.68
C LEU A 212 -2.90 -3.06 -6.94
N THR A 213 -3.48 -4.02 -6.21
CA THR A 213 -3.02 -5.43 -6.15
C THR A 213 -3.15 -6.22 -7.45
N TRP A 214 -4.11 -5.90 -8.33
CA TRP A 214 -4.21 -6.53 -9.66
C TRP A 214 -3.02 -6.20 -10.56
N LEU A 215 -2.29 -5.12 -10.29
CA LEU A 215 -1.12 -4.65 -11.04
C LEU A 215 0.19 -4.75 -10.24
N ILE A 216 0.19 -5.35 -9.04
CA ILE A 216 1.41 -5.51 -8.24
C ILE A 216 2.18 -6.73 -8.75
N ILE A 217 3.46 -6.50 -9.05
CA ILE A 217 4.48 -7.53 -9.19
C ILE A 217 5.24 -7.62 -7.86
N PHE A 218 5.52 -8.84 -7.42
CA PHE A 218 6.40 -9.16 -6.30
C PHE A 218 7.77 -9.62 -6.79
N PHE A 219 8.78 -9.54 -5.93
CA PHE A 219 10.12 -10.06 -6.22
C PHE A 219 10.13 -11.58 -6.53
N SER A 220 9.13 -12.31 -6.04
CA SER A 220 8.95 -13.74 -6.29
C SER A 220 8.23 -14.04 -7.62
N ASP A 221 7.80 -13.01 -8.35
CA ASP A 221 7.08 -13.22 -9.61
C ASP A 221 8.03 -13.57 -10.77
N VAL A 222 7.49 -14.34 -11.70
CA VAL A 222 8.12 -14.70 -12.96
C VAL A 222 7.31 -14.08 -14.11
N LEU A 223 7.88 -13.06 -14.73
CA LEU A 223 7.24 -12.26 -15.78
C LEU A 223 7.55 -12.87 -17.15
N TYR A 224 6.54 -13.49 -17.76
CA TYR A 224 6.67 -14.09 -19.08
C TYR A 224 6.32 -13.09 -20.18
N CYS A 225 7.23 -12.94 -21.15
CA CYS A 225 7.04 -12.10 -22.31
C CYS A 225 7.47 -12.82 -23.61
N PRO A 226 6.55 -13.04 -24.57
CA PRO A 226 6.86 -13.68 -25.83
C PRO A 226 7.16 -12.68 -26.98
N PHE A 227 7.44 -11.41 -26.64
CA PHE A 227 7.57 -10.33 -27.61
C PHE A 227 9.02 -9.89 -27.82
N PRO A 228 9.38 -9.39 -29.02
CA PRO A 228 10.72 -8.89 -29.28
C PRO A 228 11.06 -7.65 -28.43
N LEU A 229 12.24 -7.66 -27.80
CA LEU A 229 12.68 -6.60 -26.89
C LEU A 229 12.89 -5.22 -27.54
N PHE A 230 13.00 -5.14 -28.87
CA PHE A 230 13.09 -3.85 -29.55
C PHE A 230 11.77 -3.06 -29.53
N HIS A 231 10.67 -3.66 -29.05
CA HIS A 231 9.44 -2.95 -28.77
C HIS A 231 9.39 -2.46 -27.31
N LEU A 232 8.84 -1.26 -27.14
CA LEU A 232 8.71 -0.62 -25.84
C LEU A 232 7.92 -1.48 -24.85
N ASP A 233 6.85 -2.13 -25.31
CA ASP A 233 5.99 -2.98 -24.49
C ASP A 233 6.76 -4.07 -23.75
N ALA A 234 7.50 -4.91 -24.49
CA ALA A 234 8.29 -6.01 -23.93
C ALA A 234 9.34 -5.52 -22.92
N THR A 235 10.00 -4.40 -23.23
CA THR A 235 11.03 -3.84 -22.36
C THR A 235 10.43 -3.19 -21.11
N ALA A 236 9.38 -2.40 -21.25
CA ALA A 236 8.78 -1.63 -20.16
C ALA A 236 7.90 -2.46 -19.24
N LEU A 237 7.27 -3.53 -19.73
CA LEU A 237 6.29 -4.32 -18.98
C LEU A 237 6.80 -5.70 -18.56
N ALA A 238 8.01 -6.11 -18.95
CA ALA A 238 8.60 -7.36 -18.46
C ALA A 238 10.01 -7.15 -17.92
N ILE A 239 10.91 -6.54 -18.70
CA ILE A 239 12.32 -6.43 -18.32
C ILE A 239 12.55 -5.39 -17.22
N ILE A 240 12.09 -4.16 -17.43
CA ILE A 240 12.31 -3.07 -16.47
C ILE A 240 11.70 -3.41 -15.10
N PRO A 241 10.45 -3.90 -14.98
CA PRO A 241 9.88 -4.25 -13.70
C PRO A 241 10.63 -5.38 -13.00
N ALA A 242 11.05 -6.42 -13.74
CA ALA A 242 11.84 -7.50 -13.17
C ALA A 242 13.17 -7.00 -12.61
N LEU A 243 13.90 -6.16 -13.35
CA LEU A 243 15.15 -5.56 -12.90
C LEU A 243 14.98 -4.66 -11.68
N LEU A 244 13.94 -3.82 -11.66
CA LEU A 244 13.70 -2.88 -10.56
C LEU A 244 13.28 -3.59 -9.26
N LEU A 245 12.55 -4.70 -9.36
CA LEU A 245 12.00 -5.45 -8.22
C LEU A 245 12.86 -6.64 -7.78
N GLY A 246 13.88 -7.01 -8.57
CA GLY A 246 14.63 -8.25 -8.37
C GLY A 246 13.81 -9.51 -8.67
N ALA A 247 12.76 -9.37 -9.48
CA ALA A 247 11.95 -10.48 -9.97
C ALA A 247 12.60 -11.16 -11.19
N VAL A 248 12.00 -12.25 -11.66
CA VAL A 248 12.52 -13.00 -12.81
C VAL A 248 11.77 -12.58 -14.08
N ALA A 249 12.49 -12.28 -15.15
CA ALA A 249 11.90 -12.13 -16.48
C ALA A 249 12.24 -13.33 -17.36
N VAL A 250 11.22 -13.89 -18.01
CA VAL A 250 11.35 -15.00 -18.95
C VAL A 250 10.93 -14.54 -20.34
N LEU A 251 11.81 -14.77 -21.31
CA LEU A 251 11.59 -14.38 -22.69
C LEU A 251 11.43 -15.61 -23.57
N SER A 252 10.30 -15.70 -24.27
CA SER A 252 10.20 -16.64 -25.38
C SER A 252 10.85 -16.03 -26.62
N VAL A 253 11.62 -16.84 -27.35
CA VAL A 253 12.35 -16.38 -28.55
C VAL A 253 11.37 -15.91 -29.63
N ARG A 254 10.21 -16.58 -29.74
CA ARG A 254 9.10 -16.22 -30.61
C ARG A 254 7.80 -16.75 -30.03
N PHE A 255 6.75 -15.94 -30.08
CA PHE A 255 5.41 -16.40 -29.74
C PHE A 255 4.98 -17.61 -30.59
N SER A 256 4.48 -18.64 -29.92
CA SER A 256 3.90 -19.84 -30.53
C SER A 256 2.60 -20.20 -29.81
N ALA A 257 1.49 -20.19 -30.53
CA ALA A 257 0.16 -20.47 -29.95
C ALA A 257 0.08 -21.88 -29.35
N SER A 258 0.62 -22.88 -30.03
CA SER A 258 0.56 -24.28 -29.60
C SER A 258 1.49 -24.59 -28.43
N LYS A 259 2.55 -23.79 -28.22
CA LYS A 259 3.49 -23.97 -27.09
C LYS A 259 3.23 -23.03 -25.93
N PHE A 260 2.37 -22.03 -26.10
CA PHE A 260 2.19 -20.95 -25.16
C PHE A 260 1.97 -21.43 -23.72
N TRP A 261 0.99 -22.32 -23.51
CA TRP A 261 0.69 -22.83 -22.18
C TRP A 261 1.77 -23.77 -21.62
N ASP A 262 2.47 -24.50 -22.49
CA ASP A 262 3.62 -25.32 -22.06
C ASP A 262 4.78 -24.45 -21.61
N GLU A 263 5.08 -23.36 -22.32
CA GLU A 263 6.12 -22.40 -21.95
C GLU A 263 5.77 -21.70 -20.64
N ILE A 264 4.51 -21.26 -20.45
CA ILE A 264 4.02 -20.70 -19.18
C ILE A 264 4.24 -21.68 -18.02
N ARG A 265 3.93 -22.97 -18.21
CA ARG A 265 4.10 -24.01 -17.19
C ARG A 265 5.56 -24.29 -16.86
N ILE A 266 6.38 -24.56 -17.87
CA ILE A 266 7.80 -24.92 -17.70
C ILE A 266 8.57 -23.80 -17.01
N THR A 267 8.14 -22.56 -17.24
CA THR A 267 8.78 -21.37 -16.68
C THR A 267 8.18 -20.94 -15.35
N GLU A 268 7.12 -21.63 -14.90
CA GLU A 268 6.36 -21.29 -13.70
C GLU A 268 5.89 -19.82 -13.67
N ALA A 269 5.58 -19.27 -14.85
CA ALA A 269 5.22 -17.87 -15.01
C ALA A 269 4.04 -17.49 -14.12
N THR A 270 4.20 -16.41 -13.36
CA THR A 270 3.15 -15.87 -12.47
C THR A 270 2.51 -14.61 -13.03
N VAL A 271 3.16 -13.95 -14.00
CA VAL A 271 2.65 -12.76 -14.69
C VAL A 271 2.79 -12.94 -16.20
N TYR A 272 1.72 -12.66 -16.95
CA TYR A 272 1.73 -12.71 -18.41
C TYR A 272 1.62 -11.31 -19.02
N ASN A 273 2.63 -10.89 -19.78
CA ASN A 273 2.52 -9.71 -20.64
C ASN A 273 1.88 -10.08 -21.99
N TYR A 274 0.66 -9.61 -22.25
CA TYR A 274 -0.12 -9.93 -23.44
C TYR A 274 -0.22 -8.78 -24.45
N MET A 275 -0.47 -9.14 -25.70
CA MET A 275 -1.01 -8.25 -26.72
C MET A 275 -2.40 -8.78 -27.10
N GLY A 276 -3.37 -7.92 -27.39
CA GLY A 276 -4.73 -8.38 -27.69
C GLY A 276 -4.80 -9.45 -28.80
N ALA A 277 -3.86 -9.39 -29.76
CA ALA A 277 -3.69 -10.40 -30.79
C ALA A 277 -3.25 -11.77 -30.25
N THR A 278 -2.35 -11.85 -29.27
CA THR A 278 -1.92 -13.13 -28.70
C THR A 278 -3.04 -13.78 -27.91
N LEU A 279 -3.80 -13.00 -27.12
CA LEU A 279 -5.02 -13.49 -26.46
C LEU A 279 -6.00 -14.08 -27.47
N ALA A 280 -6.28 -13.37 -28.57
CA ALA A 280 -7.18 -13.85 -29.61
C ALA A 280 -6.68 -15.11 -30.34
N ILE A 281 -5.37 -15.25 -30.51
CA ILE A 281 -4.77 -16.45 -31.11
C ILE A 281 -4.86 -17.63 -30.14
N THR A 282 -4.57 -17.43 -28.85
CA THR A 282 -4.68 -18.47 -27.82
C THR A 282 -6.12 -18.89 -27.57
N TYR A 283 -7.08 -17.95 -27.57
CA TYR A 283 -8.50 -18.23 -27.38
C TYR A 283 -9.09 -19.11 -28.48
N LYS A 284 -8.51 -19.08 -29.68
CA LYS A 284 -8.92 -19.93 -30.82
C LYS A 284 -8.32 -21.34 -30.78
N GLN A 285 -7.40 -21.64 -29.85
CA GLN A 285 -6.90 -23.00 -29.69
C GLN A 285 -8.01 -23.91 -29.17
N GLN A 286 -7.92 -25.21 -29.43
CA GLN A 286 -8.86 -26.16 -28.83
C GLN A 286 -8.62 -26.18 -27.32
N PRO A 287 -9.68 -26.09 -26.49
CA PRO A 287 -9.56 -26.19 -25.04
C PRO A 287 -8.83 -27.47 -24.63
N ASN A 288 -7.94 -27.34 -23.66
CA ASN A 288 -7.18 -28.44 -23.08
C ASN A 288 -7.50 -28.54 -21.59
N GLU A 289 -7.57 -29.76 -21.05
CA GLU A 289 -7.79 -29.99 -19.61
C GLU A 289 -6.71 -29.32 -18.73
N ARG A 290 -5.53 -29.07 -19.30
CA ARG A 290 -4.40 -28.40 -18.64
C ARG A 290 -4.36 -26.89 -18.83
N ASP A 291 -5.36 -26.27 -19.46
CA ASP A 291 -5.35 -24.81 -19.66
C ASP A 291 -5.36 -24.03 -18.34
N ARG A 292 -5.88 -24.62 -17.27
CA ARG A 292 -5.86 -24.03 -15.91
C ARG A 292 -4.67 -24.47 -15.04
N ASP A 293 -3.83 -25.36 -15.55
CA ASP A 293 -2.63 -25.86 -14.87
C ASP A 293 -1.49 -24.84 -15.05
N HIS A 294 -1.58 -23.67 -14.39
CA HIS A 294 -0.56 -22.62 -14.45
C HIS A 294 -0.60 -21.69 -13.21
N ASN A 295 0.48 -20.92 -13.01
CA ASN A 295 0.61 -19.99 -11.88
C ASN A 295 0.28 -18.53 -12.21
N VAL A 296 -0.12 -18.21 -13.45
CA VAL A 296 -0.42 -16.84 -13.88
C VAL A 296 -1.56 -16.26 -13.05
N ARG A 297 -1.30 -15.14 -12.36
CA ARG A 297 -2.28 -14.40 -11.54
C ARG A 297 -2.77 -13.14 -12.25
N PRO A 298 -1.91 -12.16 -12.61
CA PRO A 298 -2.31 -11.12 -13.53
C PRO A 298 -1.77 -11.40 -14.95
N ALA A 299 -2.64 -11.16 -15.93
CA ALA A 299 -2.24 -10.90 -17.31
C ALA A 299 -2.47 -9.42 -17.59
N TRP A 300 -1.47 -8.73 -18.14
CA TRP A 300 -1.56 -7.30 -18.45
C TRP A 300 -1.15 -7.00 -19.88
N GLY A 301 -1.66 -5.91 -20.43
CA GLY A 301 -1.36 -5.54 -21.81
C GLY A 301 -2.52 -4.83 -22.50
N ILE A 302 -2.35 -4.59 -23.80
CA ILE A 302 -3.32 -3.86 -24.61
C ILE A 302 -3.43 -4.40 -26.06
N PRO A 303 -4.56 -4.20 -26.75
CA PRO A 303 -5.87 -3.85 -26.19
C PRO A 303 -6.51 -5.05 -25.47
N LEU A 304 -7.47 -4.77 -24.57
CA LEU A 304 -8.27 -5.80 -23.91
C LEU A 304 -9.37 -6.32 -24.87
N PRO A 305 -9.37 -7.61 -25.26
CA PRO A 305 -10.39 -8.15 -26.15
C PRO A 305 -11.77 -8.26 -25.49
N SER A 306 -12.84 -8.20 -26.27
CA SER A 306 -14.22 -8.28 -25.75
C SER A 306 -14.56 -9.63 -25.10
N PHE A 307 -13.88 -10.70 -25.49
CA PHE A 307 -14.09 -12.06 -24.98
C PHE A 307 -13.31 -12.34 -23.68
N VAL A 308 -12.63 -11.37 -23.07
CA VAL A 308 -11.75 -11.61 -21.92
C VAL A 308 -12.48 -12.18 -20.68
N GLN A 309 -13.78 -11.97 -20.57
CA GLN A 309 -14.60 -12.56 -19.50
C GLN A 309 -14.74 -14.10 -19.63
N GLU A 310 -14.53 -14.62 -20.85
CA GLU A 310 -14.64 -16.03 -21.19
C GLU A 310 -13.27 -16.72 -21.31
N TYR A 311 -12.18 -15.95 -21.27
CA TYR A 311 -10.79 -16.41 -21.38
C TYR A 311 -10.29 -16.95 -20.02
#